data_AF-A0A7X8GH35-F1
#
_entry.id   AF-A0A7X8GH35-F1
#
_cell.length_a   1.000
_cell.length_b   1.000
_cell.length_c   1.000
_cell.angle_alpha   90.00
_cell.angle_beta   90.00
_cell.angle_gamma   90.00
#
_symmetry.space_group_name_H-M   'P 1'
#
loop_
_entity.id
_entity.type
_entity.pdbx_description
1 polymer ?
#
loop_
_entity_poly.entity_id
_entity_poly.type
_entity_poly.pdbx_seq_one_letter_code
_entity_poly.pdbx_strand_id
1 'polypeptide(L)'
;MATTRAHGPCRLAAAMIAGFLVILLANLRTAEADTIIHDIRTGITSEKTRLVFDASGDKPSRILPPAQNVLVVEFPRPVSNRSARQPHFKHAKTIADVSLKNRDGSFQIVIGLTNPEVGVKHEILPGLKGKAGHYRLVLDFYVGGAGTAVETPAITPSSQEPHRNRNLSSAGISPPHHEKSQNA
;
A
#
# COMPACT_ATOMS: atom_id res chain seq x y z
N MET A 1 21.50 44.29 -61.68
CA MET A 1 20.44 44.30 -60.65
C MET A 1 20.73 43.18 -59.67
N ALA A 2 21.20 43.52 -58.47
CA ALA A 2 21.57 42.56 -57.43
C ALA A 2 20.67 42.80 -56.21
N THR A 3 19.91 41.77 -55.82
CA THR A 3 18.98 41.81 -54.68
C THR A 3 19.61 41.06 -53.52
N THR A 4 20.16 41.81 -52.57
CA THR A 4 20.73 41.27 -51.32
C THR A 4 19.60 41.01 -50.32
N ARG A 5 19.33 39.74 -49.96
CA ARG A 5 18.38 39.38 -48.90
C ARG A 5 19.09 39.39 -47.55
N ALA A 6 18.70 40.33 -46.69
CA ALA A 6 19.11 40.37 -45.28
C ALA A 6 18.33 39.32 -44.47
N HIS A 7 19.02 38.26 -44.03
CA HIS A 7 18.50 37.31 -43.06
C HIS A 7 18.65 37.90 -41.66
N GLY A 8 17.53 38.37 -41.09
CA GLY A 8 17.50 39.05 -39.80
C GLY A 8 17.82 38.14 -38.60
N PRO A 9 18.35 38.71 -37.49
CA PRO A 9 18.81 38.01 -36.28
C PRO A 9 17.72 37.28 -35.45
N CYS A 10 16.51 37.14 -35.99
CA CYS A 10 15.34 36.61 -35.27
C CYS A 10 15.39 35.09 -35.01
N ARG A 11 16.28 34.35 -35.69
CA ARG A 11 16.41 32.89 -35.51
C ARG A 11 17.27 32.46 -34.32
N LEU A 12 18.16 33.32 -33.83
CA LEU A 12 19.02 32.96 -32.70
C LEU A 12 18.29 33.04 -31.35
N ALA A 13 17.35 33.97 -31.19
CA ALA A 13 16.60 34.16 -29.95
C ALA A 13 15.63 33.00 -29.66
N ALA A 14 15.02 32.40 -30.69
CA ALA A 14 14.09 31.29 -30.54
C ALA A 14 14.77 29.99 -30.04
N ALA A 15 16.02 29.74 -30.45
CA ALA A 15 16.76 28.54 -30.03
C ALA A 15 17.17 28.56 -28.55
N MET A 16 17.48 29.73 -27.99
CA MET A 16 17.89 29.90 -26.59
C MET A 16 16.72 29.64 -25.62
N ILE A 17 15.51 30.08 -25.97
CA ILE A 17 14.31 29.89 -25.14
C ILE A 17 13.90 28.41 -25.08
N ALA A 18 14.01 27.69 -26.20
CA ALA A 18 13.71 26.26 -26.26
C ALA A 18 14.68 25.42 -25.42
N GLY A 19 15.98 25.75 -25.43
CA GLY A 19 16.99 25.05 -24.62
C GLY A 19 16.77 25.22 -23.12
N PHE A 20 16.43 26.44 -22.68
CA PHE A 20 16.15 26.72 -21.26
C PHE A 20 14.90 26.01 -20.75
N LEU A 21 13.85 25.91 -21.59
CA LEU A 21 12.62 25.21 -21.24
C LEU A 21 12.82 23.69 -21.09
N VAL A 22 13.66 23.07 -21.93
CA VAL A 22 14.01 21.63 -21.81
C VAL A 22 14.79 21.36 -20.53
N ILE A 23 15.70 22.26 -20.13
CA ILE A 23 16.44 22.15 -18.86
C ILE A 23 15.50 22.35 -17.67
N LEU A 24 14.53 23.25 -17.75
CA LEU A 24 13.53 23.44 -16.70
C LEU A 24 12.67 22.19 -16.51
N LEU A 25 12.19 21.61 -17.62
CA LEU A 25 11.38 20.38 -17.62
C LEU A 25 12.16 19.15 -17.14
N ALA A 26 13.47 19.06 -17.44
CA ALA A 26 14.33 18.00 -16.94
C ALA A 26 14.57 18.08 -15.41
N ASN A 27 14.37 19.25 -14.81
CA ASN A 27 14.49 19.46 -13.36
C ASN A 27 13.16 19.44 -12.60
N LEU A 28 12.03 19.12 -13.26
CA LEU A 28 10.85 18.63 -12.55
C LEU A 28 11.14 17.21 -12.04
N ARG A 29 12.06 17.11 -11.08
CA ARG A 29 12.04 16.01 -10.12
C ARG A 29 10.71 16.17 -9.41
N THR A 30 9.75 15.32 -9.75
CA THR A 30 8.56 15.10 -8.94
C THR A 30 9.01 15.06 -7.49
N ALA A 31 8.48 15.96 -6.67
CA ALA A 31 8.60 15.86 -5.22
C ALA A 31 7.93 14.54 -4.86
N GLU A 32 8.74 13.49 -4.88
CA GLU A 32 8.32 12.12 -4.80
C GLU A 32 7.87 11.93 -3.34
N ALA A 33 6.58 11.63 -3.14
CA ALA A 33 5.93 11.83 -1.85
C ALA A 33 6.56 10.98 -0.75
N ASP A 34 6.87 11.60 0.40
CA ASP A 34 7.32 10.89 1.59
C ASP A 34 6.33 9.78 1.95
N THR A 35 6.83 8.63 2.39
CA THR A 35 5.96 7.57 2.89
C THR A 35 5.34 8.01 4.22
N ILE A 36 4.04 7.80 4.38
CA ILE A 36 3.29 8.18 5.59
C ILE A 36 2.56 6.93 6.09
N ILE A 37 2.78 6.57 7.35
CA ILE A 37 1.97 5.56 8.04
C ILE A 37 0.83 6.29 8.75
N HIS A 38 -0.40 6.01 8.31
CA HIS A 38 -1.61 6.63 8.84
C HIS A 38 -2.16 5.89 10.06
N ASP A 39 -2.07 4.56 10.05
CA ASP A 39 -2.66 3.72 11.08
C ASP A 39 -1.94 2.37 11.17
N ILE A 40 -1.96 1.78 12.37
CA ILE A 40 -1.42 0.45 12.64
C ILE A 40 -2.49 -0.36 13.37
N ARG A 41 -3.00 -1.39 12.72
CA ARG A 41 -4.05 -2.25 13.26
C ARG A 41 -3.50 -3.61 13.59
N THR A 42 -4.04 -4.19 14.66
CA THR A 42 -3.72 -5.55 15.08
C THR A 42 -5.00 -6.38 15.12
N GLY A 43 -4.99 -7.54 14.48
CA GLY A 43 -6.00 -8.58 14.62
C GLY A 43 -5.37 -9.80 15.28
N ILE A 44 -5.92 -10.26 16.40
CA ILE A 44 -5.38 -11.42 17.13
C ILE A 44 -6.40 -12.55 17.03
N THR A 45 -5.95 -13.72 16.61
CA THR A 45 -6.73 -14.97 16.55
C THR A 45 -5.97 -16.08 17.26
N SER A 46 -6.59 -17.25 17.44
CA SER A 46 -5.91 -18.43 17.99
C SER A 46 -4.75 -18.93 17.13
N GLU A 47 -4.86 -18.76 15.81
CA GLU A 47 -3.91 -19.30 14.81
C GLU A 47 -2.80 -18.32 14.45
N LYS A 48 -3.11 -17.02 14.41
CA LYS A 48 -2.17 -15.98 13.97
C LYS A 48 -2.43 -14.62 14.60
N THR A 49 -1.37 -13.81 14.61
CA THR A 49 -1.45 -12.36 14.82
C THR A 49 -1.29 -11.67 13.47
N ARG A 50 -2.19 -10.75 13.12
CA ARG A 50 -2.12 -9.93 11.91
C ARG A 50 -1.80 -8.50 12.27
N LEU A 51 -0.76 -7.93 11.67
CA LEU A 51 -0.51 -6.50 11.64
C LEU A 51 -0.91 -5.92 10.28
N VAL A 52 -1.55 -4.77 10.30
CA VAL A 52 -1.89 -4.01 9.10
C VAL A 52 -1.41 -2.59 9.27
N PHE A 53 -0.53 -2.15 8.36
CA PHE A 53 -0.08 -0.77 8.26
C PHE A 53 -0.84 -0.10 7.11
N ASP A 54 -1.68 0.86 7.43
CA ASP A 54 -2.29 1.72 6.40
C ASP A 54 -1.30 2.83 6.07
N ALA A 55 -0.83 2.86 4.83
CA ALA A 55 0.23 3.77 4.41
C ALA A 55 -0.09 4.48 3.09
N SER A 56 0.64 5.54 2.80
CA SER A 56 0.69 6.18 1.47
C SER A 56 2.11 6.53 1.08
N GLY A 57 2.38 6.66 -0.22
CA GLY A 57 3.72 6.94 -0.76
C GLY A 57 4.41 5.66 -1.21
N ASP A 58 5.71 5.54 -0.97
CA ASP A 58 6.47 4.36 -1.39
C ASP A 58 6.08 3.13 -0.59
N LYS A 59 6.13 1.99 -1.28
CA LYS A 59 6.05 0.66 -0.69
C LYS A 59 7.38 0.29 -0.01
N PRO A 60 7.40 -0.72 0.87
CA PRO A 60 8.65 -1.26 1.39
C PRO A 60 9.60 -1.63 0.26
N SER A 61 10.87 -1.27 0.40
CA SER A 61 11.94 -1.75 -0.50
C SER A 61 12.28 -3.19 -0.20
N ARG A 62 12.18 -3.61 1.08
CA ARG A 62 12.52 -4.96 1.52
C ARG A 62 11.77 -5.34 2.79
N ILE A 63 11.45 -6.62 2.91
CA ILE A 63 11.04 -7.26 4.17
C ILE A 63 12.07 -8.35 4.44
N LEU A 64 12.89 -8.15 5.47
CA LEU A 64 13.93 -9.12 5.84
C LEU A 64 13.27 -10.35 6.47
N PRO A 65 13.81 -11.56 6.27
CA PRO A 65 13.35 -12.72 7.02
C PRO A 65 13.56 -12.50 8.52
N PRO A 66 12.70 -13.08 9.38
CA PRO A 66 12.90 -13.04 10.83
C PRO A 66 14.30 -13.50 11.24
N ALA A 67 15.00 -12.69 12.03
CA ALA A 67 16.31 -13.01 12.57
C ALA A 67 16.42 -12.47 14.00
N GLN A 68 16.98 -13.28 14.92
CA GLN A 68 17.20 -12.87 16.32
C GLN A 68 15.94 -12.29 17.00
N ASN A 69 14.78 -12.94 16.81
CA ASN A 69 13.49 -12.46 17.31
C ASN A 69 13.06 -11.08 16.79
N VAL A 70 13.51 -10.71 15.59
CA VAL A 70 13.15 -9.43 14.98
C VAL A 70 12.78 -9.63 13.52
N LEU A 71 11.70 -8.99 13.09
CA LEU A 71 11.39 -8.77 11.68
C LEU A 71 11.65 -7.29 11.35
N VAL A 72 12.30 -7.03 10.22
CA VAL A 72 12.58 -5.66 9.75
C VAL A 72 11.92 -5.44 8.40
N VAL A 73 11.15 -4.37 8.29
CA VAL A 73 10.60 -3.85 7.03
C VAL A 73 11.31 -2.54 6.71
N GLU A 74 11.98 -2.49 5.57
CA GLU A 74 12.78 -1.34 5.13
C GLU A 74 12.02 -0.53 4.09
N PHE A 75 12.12 0.79 4.20
CA PHE A 75 11.58 1.75 3.26
C PHE A 75 12.73 2.57 2.66
N PRO A 76 12.64 2.90 1.36
CA PRO A 76 13.73 3.59 0.66
C PRO A 76 13.99 5.00 1.20
N ARG A 77 12.99 5.62 1.84
CA ARG A 77 13.01 7.02 2.26
C ARG A 77 12.39 7.18 3.66
N PRO A 78 12.68 8.30 4.36
CA PRO A 78 12.13 8.56 5.68
C PRO A 78 10.60 8.53 5.67
N VAL A 79 10.01 7.99 6.74
CA VAL A 79 8.55 8.01 6.91
C VAL A 79 8.16 9.12 7.85
N SER A 80 7.20 9.94 7.43
CA SER A 80 6.55 10.89 8.33
C SER A 80 5.45 10.14 9.10
N ASN A 81 5.65 9.91 10.40
CA ASN A 81 4.62 9.35 11.26
C ASN A 81 3.74 10.48 11.80
N ARG A 82 2.64 10.78 11.12
CA ARG A 82 1.60 11.65 11.66
C ARG A 82 0.53 10.77 12.33
N SER A 83 0.68 10.59 13.64
CA SER A 83 -0.39 10.11 14.52
C SER A 83 -0.76 8.62 14.43
N ALA A 84 0.13 7.73 13.97
CA ALA A 84 -0.13 6.31 14.04
C ALA A 84 -0.29 5.88 15.51
N ARG A 85 -1.49 5.40 15.87
CA ARG A 85 -1.76 4.88 17.21
C ARG A 85 -0.90 3.63 17.40
N GLN A 86 -0.11 3.59 18.49
CA GLN A 86 0.68 2.40 18.76
C GLN A 86 -0.26 1.22 19.09
N PRO A 87 -0.07 0.06 18.42
CA PRO A 87 -0.84 -1.13 18.71
C PRO A 87 -0.51 -1.68 20.11
N HIS A 88 -1.52 -2.23 20.79
CA HIS A 88 -1.36 -2.93 22.06
C HIS A 88 -1.28 -4.44 21.84
N PHE A 89 -0.22 -5.09 22.34
CA PHE A 89 0.06 -6.51 22.11
C PHE A 89 -0.21 -7.43 23.31
N LYS A 90 -1.00 -7.00 24.29
CA LYS A 90 -1.18 -7.71 25.58
C LYS A 90 -1.59 -9.20 25.45
N HIS A 91 -2.15 -9.60 24.31
CA HIS A 91 -2.60 -10.97 24.03
C HIS A 91 -1.95 -11.60 22.79
N ALA A 92 -0.98 -10.94 22.16
CA ALA A 92 -0.32 -11.47 20.98
C ALA A 92 0.70 -12.54 21.41
N LYS A 93 0.58 -13.75 20.84
CA LYS A 93 1.53 -14.85 21.12
C LYS A 93 2.85 -14.72 20.35
N THR A 94 2.86 -13.96 19.26
CA THR A 94 3.97 -13.93 18.29
C THR A 94 4.70 -12.59 18.22
N ILE A 95 4.11 -11.51 18.70
CA ILE A 95 4.64 -10.14 18.58
C ILE A 95 4.84 -9.56 19.98
N ALA A 96 6.06 -9.13 20.27
CA ALA A 96 6.42 -8.47 21.52
C ALA A 96 6.22 -6.96 21.43
N ASP A 97 6.71 -6.34 20.34
CA ASP A 97 6.61 -4.90 20.12
C ASP A 97 6.61 -4.54 18.62
N VAL A 98 6.29 -3.27 18.35
CA VAL A 98 6.48 -2.64 17.04
C VAL A 98 7.09 -1.27 17.27
N SER A 99 8.21 -1.00 16.61
CA SER A 99 8.89 0.29 16.65
C SER A 99 9.14 0.82 15.24
N LEU A 100 9.06 2.15 15.11
CA LEU A 100 9.29 2.87 13.88
C LEU A 100 10.57 3.67 14.03
N LYS A 101 11.59 3.41 13.21
CA LYS A 101 12.93 3.98 13.35
C LYS A 101 13.39 4.63 12.05
N ASN A 102 14.03 5.79 12.15
CA ASN A 102 14.83 6.35 11.06
C ASN A 102 16.29 5.94 11.27
N ARG A 103 16.93 5.37 10.25
CA ARG A 103 18.33 4.92 10.31
C ARG A 103 19.02 5.22 8.98
N ASP A 104 20.12 5.97 9.02
CA ASP A 104 21.01 6.19 7.87
C ASP A 104 20.28 6.69 6.60
N GLY A 105 19.27 7.56 6.77
CA GLY A 105 18.45 8.10 5.67
C GLY A 105 17.32 7.17 5.19
N SER A 106 17.22 5.96 5.75
CA SER A 106 16.13 5.02 5.54
C SER A 106 15.15 5.01 6.71
N PHE A 107 13.94 4.51 6.48
CA PHE A 107 12.99 4.22 7.55
C PHE A 107 12.78 2.72 7.69
N GLN A 108 12.66 2.27 8.93
CA GLN A 108 12.48 0.87 9.28
C GLN A 108 11.30 0.70 10.23
N ILE A 109 10.44 -0.28 9.92
CA ILE A 109 9.53 -0.86 10.90
C ILE A 109 10.25 -2.07 11.49
N VAL A 110 10.54 -2.01 12.79
CA VAL A 110 11.21 -3.08 13.52
C VAL A 110 10.18 -3.72 14.44
N ILE A 111 9.93 -5.00 14.23
CA ILE A 111 8.90 -5.77 14.93
C ILE A 111 9.59 -6.81 15.79
N GLY A 112 9.52 -6.64 17.11
CA GLY A 112 9.98 -7.64 18.06
C GLY A 112 9.06 -8.85 18.06
N LEU A 113 9.64 -10.03 17.94
CA LEU A 113 8.96 -11.32 17.97
C LEU A 113 9.15 -11.96 19.35
N THR A 114 8.18 -12.73 19.80
CA THR A 114 8.26 -13.43 21.10
C THR A 114 9.13 -14.69 21.04
N ASN A 115 9.34 -15.26 19.84
CA ASN A 115 10.19 -16.42 19.60
C ASN A 115 10.78 -16.38 18.18
N PRO A 116 11.87 -17.14 17.92
CA PRO A 116 12.55 -17.09 16.62
C PRO A 116 11.88 -17.95 15.55
N GLU A 117 10.92 -18.80 15.91
CA GLU A 117 10.24 -19.76 15.05
C GLU A 117 8.89 -19.24 14.53
N VAL A 118 8.71 -17.91 14.51
CA VAL A 118 7.50 -17.28 13.96
C VAL A 118 7.57 -17.28 12.44
N GLY A 119 6.60 -17.92 11.81
CA GLY A 119 6.40 -17.84 10.36
C GLY A 119 5.75 -16.51 10.01
N VAL A 120 6.23 -15.84 8.96
CA VAL A 120 5.71 -14.55 8.52
C VAL A 120 5.28 -14.61 7.06
N LYS A 121 4.00 -14.31 6.80
CA LYS A 121 3.49 -14.04 5.45
C LYS A 121 3.20 -12.56 5.31
N HIS A 122 3.50 -11.99 4.16
CA HIS A 122 3.24 -10.57 3.88
C HIS A 122 2.49 -10.38 2.56
N GLU A 123 1.70 -9.32 2.49
CA GLU A 123 0.98 -8.91 1.30
C GLU A 123 0.79 -7.39 1.26
N ILE A 124 0.83 -6.80 0.06
CA ILE A 124 0.52 -5.38 -0.14
C ILE A 124 -0.82 -5.28 -0.86
N LEU A 125 -1.83 -4.77 -0.17
CA LEU A 125 -3.18 -4.58 -0.69
C LEU A 125 -3.45 -3.12 -1.06
N PRO A 126 -4.40 -2.85 -1.96
CA PRO A 126 -4.91 -1.50 -2.17
C PRO A 126 -5.48 -0.89 -0.88
N GLY A 127 -5.35 0.44 -0.73
CA GLY A 127 -5.92 1.20 0.39
C GLY A 127 -7.45 1.16 0.40
N LEU A 128 -8.06 1.25 1.60
CA LEU A 128 -9.50 1.07 1.81
C LEU A 128 -10.40 2.07 1.05
N LYS A 129 -9.90 3.27 0.76
CA LYS A 129 -10.68 4.37 0.18
C LYS A 129 -10.39 4.63 -1.31
N GLY A 130 -9.67 3.72 -1.98
CA GLY A 130 -9.30 3.87 -3.40
C GLY A 130 -8.47 5.13 -3.71
N LYS A 131 -7.88 5.76 -2.68
CA LYS A 131 -7.05 6.95 -2.85
C LYS A 131 -5.75 6.56 -3.54
N ALA A 132 -5.40 7.29 -4.60
CA ALA A 132 -4.14 7.09 -5.31
C ALA A 132 -2.96 7.18 -4.33
N GLY A 133 -2.01 6.25 -4.47
CA GLY A 133 -0.83 6.18 -3.62
C GLY A 133 -1.05 5.59 -2.21
N HIS A 134 -2.29 5.27 -1.80
CA HIS A 134 -2.55 4.57 -0.53
C HIS A 134 -2.54 3.05 -0.69
N TYR A 135 -1.97 2.37 0.28
CA TYR A 135 -1.91 0.91 0.33
C TYR A 135 -1.98 0.40 1.77
N ARG A 136 -2.08 -0.92 1.91
CA ARG A 136 -2.02 -1.64 3.17
C ARG A 136 -0.92 -2.67 3.11
N LEU A 137 0.05 -2.58 4.01
CA LEU A 137 1.00 -3.65 4.25
C LEU A 137 0.40 -4.58 5.31
N VAL A 138 0.10 -5.81 4.94
CA VAL A 138 -0.43 -6.85 5.82
C VAL A 138 0.69 -7.82 6.15
N LEU A 139 0.93 -8.06 7.44
CA LEU A 139 1.87 -9.05 7.95
C LEU A 139 1.12 -10.03 8.84
N ASP A 140 1.14 -11.31 8.47
CA ASP A 140 0.54 -12.41 9.23
C ASP A 140 1.64 -13.24 9.90
N PHE A 141 1.55 -13.37 11.22
CA PHE A 141 2.50 -14.06 12.08
C PHE A 141 1.89 -15.32 12.66
N TYR A 142 2.50 -16.47 12.38
CA TYR A 142 2.02 -17.80 12.75
C TYR A 142 2.92 -18.43 13.80
N VAL A 143 2.32 -19.08 14.80
CA VAL A 143 3.07 -19.85 15.80
C VAL A 143 3.55 -21.16 15.17
N GLY A 144 4.85 -21.48 15.29
CA GLY A 144 5.40 -22.76 14.83
C GLY A 144 5.56 -22.90 13.32
N GLY A 145 5.51 -21.79 12.57
CA GLY A 145 5.86 -21.77 11.16
C GLY A 145 7.38 -21.67 11.03
N ALA A 146 8.06 -22.77 10.70
CA ALA A 146 9.50 -22.76 10.43
C ALA A 146 9.83 -21.59 9.48
N GLY A 147 10.68 -20.66 9.94
CA GLY A 147 10.86 -19.26 9.47
C GLY A 147 11.12 -19.05 7.98
N THR A 148 10.17 -19.42 7.13
CA THR A 148 10.16 -19.15 5.70
C THR A 148 9.23 -17.98 5.48
N ALA A 149 9.81 -16.81 5.18
CA ALA A 149 9.07 -15.74 4.52
C ALA A 149 8.66 -16.28 3.15
N VAL A 150 7.43 -16.78 3.03
CA VAL A 150 6.89 -17.23 1.76
C VAL A 150 6.57 -15.99 0.94
N GLU A 151 7.46 -15.66 0.01
CA GLU A 151 7.21 -14.68 -1.04
C GLU A 151 5.92 -15.07 -1.76
N THR A 152 4.92 -14.19 -1.72
CA THR A 152 3.70 -14.37 -2.53
C THR A 152 4.04 -13.89 -3.95
N PRO A 153 3.78 -14.70 -5.00
CA PRO A 153 4.13 -14.34 -6.37
C PRO A 153 3.39 -13.08 -6.83
N ALA A 154 4.09 -12.30 -7.65
CA ALA A 154 3.58 -11.08 -8.28
C ALA A 154 2.25 -11.32 -9.01
N ILE A 155 1.33 -10.39 -8.81
CA ILE A 155 0.03 -10.32 -9.46
C ILE A 155 0.24 -10.30 -10.98
N THR A 156 -0.14 -11.38 -11.66
CA THR A 156 -0.37 -11.33 -13.11
C THR A 156 -1.62 -10.48 -13.35
N PRO A 157 -1.57 -9.41 -14.16
CA PRO A 157 -2.76 -8.66 -14.50
C PRO A 157 -3.69 -9.56 -15.31
N SER A 158 -4.78 -10.01 -14.69
CA SER A 158 -5.87 -10.67 -15.40
C SER A 158 -6.51 -9.64 -16.32
N SER A 159 -6.30 -9.85 -17.61
CA SER A 159 -6.90 -9.09 -18.69
C SER A 159 -8.42 -9.08 -18.53
N GLN A 160 -9.01 -7.89 -18.63
CA GLN A 160 -10.44 -7.70 -18.76
C GLN A 160 -10.99 -8.55 -19.92
N GLU A 161 -12.10 -9.24 -19.68
CA GLU A 161 -13.15 -9.42 -20.69
C GLU A 161 -14.50 -8.99 -20.11
N PRO A 162 -15.24 -8.09 -20.77
CA PRO A 162 -16.52 -7.60 -20.30
C PRO A 162 -17.66 -8.43 -20.91
N HIS A 163 -18.09 -9.51 -20.23
CA HIS A 163 -19.32 -10.20 -20.61
C HIS A 163 -20.54 -9.72 -19.82
N ARG A 164 -21.19 -8.79 -20.50
CA ARG A 164 -22.55 -8.26 -20.43
C ARG A 164 -23.67 -9.32 -20.28
N ASN A 165 -24.73 -8.93 -19.56
CA ASN A 165 -26.14 -9.42 -19.59
C ASN A 165 -26.43 -10.82 -19.02
N ARG A 166 -27.55 -11.11 -18.36
CA ARG A 166 -28.91 -10.53 -18.31
C ARG A 166 -29.62 -11.20 -17.12
N ASN A 167 -30.09 -10.45 -16.12
CA ASN A 167 -31.06 -10.99 -15.16
C ASN A 167 -32.46 -10.48 -15.53
N LEU A 168 -33.17 -11.30 -16.30
CA LEU A 168 -34.63 -11.31 -16.36
C LEU A 168 -35.07 -12.70 -15.95
N SER A 169 -35.65 -12.84 -14.75
CA SER A 169 -36.69 -13.83 -14.56
C SER A 169 -37.66 -13.37 -13.49
N SER A 170 -38.86 -13.07 -13.97
CA SER A 170 -40.09 -12.76 -13.27
C SER A 170 -40.70 -14.01 -12.64
N ALA A 171 -40.98 -13.96 -11.35
CA ALA A 171 -42.07 -14.68 -10.67
C ALA A 171 -42.34 -13.86 -9.39
N GLY A 172 -43.48 -13.22 -9.13
CA GLY A 172 -44.82 -13.55 -9.55
C GLY A 172 -45.36 -14.69 -8.69
N ILE A 173 -45.75 -14.41 -7.43
CA ILE A 173 -46.83 -15.06 -6.66
C ILE A 173 -47.23 -14.12 -5.52
N SER A 174 -48.53 -13.86 -5.45
CA SER A 174 -49.24 -12.90 -4.60
C SER A 174 -49.33 -13.28 -3.11
N PRO A 175 -49.54 -12.32 -2.19
CA PRO A 175 -50.15 -12.55 -0.87
C PRO A 175 -51.69 -12.56 -1.03
N PRO A 176 -52.48 -13.31 -0.24
CA PRO A 176 -53.02 -12.74 1.01
C PRO A 176 -53.47 -13.76 2.09
N HIS A 177 -54.09 -13.19 3.14
CA HIS A 177 -54.94 -13.80 4.18
C HIS A 177 -54.28 -14.42 5.40
N HIS A 178 -54.22 -13.63 6.48
CA HIS A 178 -54.52 -14.19 7.80
C HIS A 178 -55.70 -13.42 8.43
N GLU A 179 -56.78 -14.18 8.53
CA GLU A 179 -58.06 -13.93 9.16
C GLU A 179 -57.88 -13.67 10.67
N LYS A 180 -58.44 -12.57 11.16
CA LYS A 180 -58.70 -12.36 12.59
C LYS A 180 -60.20 -12.51 12.83
N SER A 181 -60.56 -13.64 13.41
CA SER A 181 -61.82 -13.99 14.05
C SER A 181 -61.43 -14.99 15.15
N GLN A 182 -61.91 -15.02 16.38
CA GLN A 182 -62.88 -14.29 17.18
C GLN A 182 -62.63 -14.76 18.63
N ASN A 183 -62.99 -13.92 19.60
CA ASN A 183 -63.52 -14.23 20.93
C ASN A 183 -63.42 -15.66 21.50
N ALA A 184 -62.83 -15.74 22.70
CA ALA A 184 -63.49 -16.22 23.92
C ALA A 184 -62.75 -15.66 25.15
#